data_AF-A0A9X9WMM7-F1
#
_entry.id   AF-A0A9X9WMM7-F1
#
_cell.length_a   1.000
_cell.length_b   1.000
_cell.length_c   1.000
_cell.angle_alpha   90.00
_cell.angle_beta   90.00
_cell.angle_gamma   90.00
#
_symmetry.space_group_name_H-M   'P 1'
#
loop_
_entity.id
_entity.type
_entity.pdbx_description
1 polymer ?
#
loop_
_entity_poly.entity_id
_entity_poly.type
_entity_poly.pdbx_seq_one_letter_code
_entity_poly.pdbx_strand_id
1 'polypeptide(L)'
;MSAAQVRQILGPPGDRSFRDQSEAWQFCETGMRQDTYGTVWFQDGVVFGVTTMNRALVRGSCSQAFPAIDWGQRPAGLVIEHRGR
;
A
#
# COMPACT_ATOMS: atom_id res chain seq x y z
N MET A 1 11.61 6.09 -3.09
CA MET A 1 10.82 5.96 -4.33
C MET A 1 9.66 6.95 -4.28
N SER A 2 9.39 7.71 -5.33
CA SER A 2 8.31 8.72 -5.33
C SER A 2 6.95 8.14 -5.72
N ALA A 3 5.88 8.85 -5.36
CA ALA A 3 4.52 8.57 -5.83
C ALA A 3 4.39 8.42 -7.36
N ALA A 4 5.14 9.21 -8.14
CA ALA A 4 5.15 9.11 -9.60
C ALA A 4 5.81 7.81 -10.08
N GLN A 5 6.93 7.42 -9.48
CA GLN A 5 7.60 6.15 -9.79
C GLN A 5 6.72 4.94 -9.44
N VAL A 6 6.01 4.99 -8.30
CA VAL A 6 5.06 3.93 -7.93
C VAL A 6 3.96 3.79 -8.99
N ARG A 7 3.37 4.90 -9.46
CA ARG A 7 2.36 4.87 -10.54
C ARG A 7 2.90 4.30 -11.84
N GLN A 8 4.16 4.58 -12.18
CA GLN A 8 4.77 4.02 -13.40
C GLN A 8 4.98 2.51 -13.31
N ILE A 9 5.28 1.98 -12.11
CA ILE A 9 5.57 0.56 -11.90
C ILE A 9 4.30 -0.25 -11.66
N LEU A 10 3.41 0.22 -10.78
CA LEU A 10 2.23 -0.52 -10.32
C LEU A 10 0.93 -0.08 -11.00
N GLY A 11 0.96 1.01 -11.77
CA GLY A 11 -0.25 1.64 -12.31
C GLY A 11 -0.98 2.52 -11.28
N PRO A 12 -2.22 2.96 -11.59
CA PRO A 12 -3.03 3.74 -10.67
C PRO A 12 -3.44 2.89 -9.45
N PRO A 13 -3.40 3.44 -8.23
CA PRO A 13 -3.94 2.75 -7.07
C PRO A 13 -5.46 2.63 -7.16
N GLY A 14 -6.02 1.56 -6.61
CA GLY A 14 -7.46 1.34 -6.58
C GLY A 14 -8.17 2.15 -5.49
N ASP A 15 -7.48 2.41 -4.37
CA ASP A 15 -7.93 3.36 -3.34
C ASP A 15 -6.75 4.15 -2.74
N ARG A 16 -7.05 5.34 -2.21
CA ARG A 16 -6.07 6.23 -1.57
C ARG A 16 -6.65 6.83 -0.31
N SER A 17 -5.86 6.81 0.75
CA SER A 17 -6.15 7.52 2.01
C SER A 17 -5.02 8.48 2.36
N PHE A 18 -5.36 9.57 3.04
CA PHE A 18 -4.42 10.64 3.41
C PHE A 18 -4.55 10.91 4.91
N ARG A 19 -3.41 11.18 5.56
CA ARG A 19 -3.35 11.64 6.95
C ARG A 19 -2.12 12.52 7.12
N ASP A 20 -2.34 13.81 7.38
CA ASP A 20 -1.29 14.83 7.45
C ASP A 20 -0.41 14.81 6.19
N GLN A 21 0.89 14.59 6.36
CA GLN A 21 1.89 14.45 5.28
C GLN A 21 2.05 13.02 4.76
N SER A 22 1.24 12.08 5.26
CA SER A 22 1.27 10.68 4.84
C SER A 22 0.18 10.36 3.83
N GLU A 23 0.49 9.45 2.91
CA GLU A 23 -0.48 8.82 2.02
C GLU A 23 -0.40 7.30 2.14
N ALA A 24 -1.54 6.63 1.97
CA ALA A 24 -1.64 5.18 1.89
C ALA A 24 -2.36 4.82 0.60
N TRP A 25 -1.69 4.08 -0.29
CA TRP A 25 -2.24 3.71 -1.59
C TRP A 25 -2.44 2.21 -1.65
N GLN A 26 -3.65 1.78 -1.99
CA GLN A 26 -3.99 0.36 -2.07
C GLN A 26 -3.98 -0.17 -3.49
N PHE A 27 -3.48 -1.39 -3.60
CA PHE A 27 -3.48 -2.24 -4.78
C PHE A 27 -4.02 -3.59 -4.36
N CYS A 28 -4.57 -4.35 -5.29
CA CYS A 28 -5.08 -5.67 -4.97
C CYS A 28 -4.83 -6.67 -6.09
N GLU A 29 -4.79 -7.94 -5.71
CA GLU A 29 -4.70 -9.08 -6.62
C GLU A 29 -5.68 -10.16 -6.15
N THR A 30 -6.53 -10.63 -7.06
CA THR A 30 -7.43 -11.76 -6.80
C THR A 30 -6.69 -13.08 -7.03
N GLY A 31 -6.52 -13.85 -5.95
CA GLY A 31 -5.94 -15.18 -5.99
C GLY A 31 -6.99 -16.29 -6.10
N MET A 32 -6.55 -17.54 -6.07
CA MET A 32 -7.46 -18.70 -6.15
C MET A 32 -8.25 -18.97 -4.86
N ARG A 33 -7.76 -18.52 -3.71
CA ARG A 33 -8.34 -18.82 -2.38
C ARG A 33 -8.63 -17.58 -1.54
N GLN A 34 -8.02 -16.45 -1.87
CA GLN A 34 -8.08 -15.21 -1.13
C GLN A 34 -7.68 -14.06 -2.05
N ASP A 35 -8.16 -12.86 -1.71
CA ASP A 35 -7.67 -11.62 -2.29
C ASP A 35 -6.53 -11.08 -1.44
N THR A 36 -5.50 -10.56 -2.09
CA THR A 36 -4.37 -9.89 -1.44
C THR A 36 -4.49 -8.40 -1.68
N TYR A 37 -4.46 -7.61 -0.60
CA TYR A 37 -4.45 -6.15 -0.64
C TYR A 37 -3.09 -5.65 -0.18
N GLY A 38 -2.35 -4.99 -1.07
CA GLY A 38 -1.09 -4.33 -0.77
C GLY A 38 -1.31 -2.84 -0.51
N THR A 39 -0.71 -2.30 0.54
CA THR A 39 -0.71 -0.87 0.84
C THR A 39 0.71 -0.33 0.75
N VAL A 40 0.91 0.64 -0.13
CA VAL A 40 2.16 1.42 -0.20
C VAL A 40 1.98 2.67 0.64
N TRP A 41 2.89 2.87 1.59
CA TRP A 41 2.86 3.99 2.52
C TRP A 41 3.86 5.06 2.11
N PHE A 42 3.39 6.29 2.05
CA PHE A 42 4.16 7.48 1.72
C PHE A 42 4.22 8.44 2.89
N GLN A 43 5.36 9.10 3.06
CA GLN A 43 5.58 10.21 3.98
C GLN A 43 6.33 11.27 3.18
N ASP A 44 5.83 12.50 3.14
CA ASP A 44 6.44 13.59 2.37
C ASP A 44 6.68 13.22 0.89
N GLY A 45 5.71 12.51 0.30
CA GLY A 45 5.73 12.11 -1.12
C GLY A 45 6.68 10.95 -1.48
N VAL A 46 7.37 10.36 -0.50
CA VAL A 46 8.27 9.22 -0.69
C VAL A 46 7.76 7.96 0.00
N VAL A 47 7.90 6.82 -0.66
CA VAL A 47 7.61 5.50 -0.09
C VAL A 47 8.53 5.26 1.10
N PHE A 48 7.96 4.94 2.25
CA PHE A 48 8.70 4.52 3.44
C PHE A 48 8.32 3.11 3.92
N GLY A 49 7.29 2.48 3.35
CA GLY A 49 6.91 1.13 3.71
C GLY A 49 5.87 0.52 2.79
N VAL A 50 5.74 -0.80 2.87
CA VAL A 50 4.69 -1.58 2.21
C VAL A 50 4.15 -2.57 3.23
N THR A 51 2.83 -2.70 3.31
CA THR A 51 2.16 -3.76 4.08
C THR A 51 1.22 -4.52 3.18
N THR A 52 0.87 -5.74 3.60
CA THR A 52 -0.05 -6.62 2.88
C THR A 52 -1.05 -7.23 3.83
N MET A 53 -2.29 -7.38 3.36
CA MET A 53 -3.36 -8.04 4.08
C MET A 53 -4.10 -8.98 3.14
N ASN A 54 -4.30 -10.21 3.58
CA ASN A 54 -5.11 -11.19 2.87
C ASN A 54 -6.54 -11.18 3.41
N ARG A 55 -7.53 -11.31 2.53
CA ARG A 55 -8.94 -11.46 2.90
C ARG A 55 -9.62 -12.54 2.08
N ALA A 56 -10.74 -13.05 2.59
CA ALA A 56 -11.59 -13.97 1.84
C ALA A 56 -11.97 -13.36 0.49
N LEU A 57 -12.13 -14.22 -0.53
CA LEU A 57 -12.50 -13.79 -1.87
C LEU A 57 -13.79 -13.00 -1.84
N VAL A 58 -13.79 -11.85 -2.51
CA VAL A 58 -15.01 -11.10 -2.78
C VAL A 58 -15.64 -11.57 -4.08
N ARG A 59 -16.96 -11.41 -4.21
CA ARG A 59 -17.66 -11.76 -5.45
C ARG A 59 -17.16 -10.84 -6.57
N GLY A 60 -16.51 -11.40 -7.59
CA GLY A 60 -15.96 -10.63 -8.71
C GLY A 60 -14.45 -10.47 -8.58
N SER A 61 -13.99 -9.22 -8.44
CA SER A 61 -12.57 -8.86 -8.32
C SER A 61 -12.35 -8.08 -7.04
N CYS A 62 -11.18 -8.25 -6.43
CA CYS A 62 -10.74 -7.50 -5.24
C CYS A 62 -10.90 -5.98 -5.38
N SER A 63 -10.87 -5.44 -6.60
CA SER A 63 -11.00 -4.01 -6.85
C SER A 63 -12.36 -3.43 -6.47
N GLN A 64 -13.36 -4.28 -6.23
CA GLN A 64 -14.70 -3.91 -5.79
C GLN A 64 -14.82 -3.79 -4.26
N ALA A 65 -13.79 -4.17 -3.50
CA ALA A 65 -13.88 -4.32 -2.06
C ALA A 65 -12.59 -3.91 -1.32
N PHE A 66 -12.00 -2.79 -1.71
CA PHE A 66 -10.87 -2.21 -0.99
C PHE A 66 -11.23 -1.98 0.49
N PRO A 67 -10.48 -2.58 1.43
CA PRO A 67 -10.74 -2.40 2.85
C PRO A 67 -10.27 -1.03 3.29
N ALA A 68 -11.01 -0.39 4.20
CA ALA A 68 -10.59 0.87 4.81
C ALA A 68 -9.16 0.77 5.38
N ILE A 69 -8.36 1.82 5.15
CA ILE A 69 -6.98 1.91 5.66
C ILE A 69 -7.00 1.95 7.18
N ASP A 70 -6.37 0.95 7.79
CA ASP A 70 -6.00 0.97 9.21
C ASP A 70 -4.63 1.64 9.36
N TRP A 71 -4.64 2.92 9.73
CA TRP A 71 -3.43 3.69 9.99
C TRP A 71 -2.58 3.16 11.15
N GLY A 72 -3.11 2.28 12.00
CA GLY A 72 -2.32 1.56 13.00
C GLY A 72 -1.35 0.55 12.41
N GLN A 73 -1.58 0.09 11.17
CA GLN A 73 -0.67 -0.81 10.44
C GLN A 73 0.47 -0.06 9.75
N ARG A 74 0.45 1.28 9.77
CA ARG A 74 1.50 2.10 9.19
C ARG A 74 2.84 1.70 9.81
N PRO A 75 3.85 1.28 9.01
CA PRO A 75 5.14 0.89 9.56
C PRO A 75 5.75 2.01 10.41
N ALA A 76 6.35 1.67 11.55
CA ALA A 76 7.23 2.61 12.24
C ALA A 76 8.39 2.94 11.29
N GLY A 77 8.71 4.23 11.14
CA GLY A 77 9.65 4.71 10.14
C GLY A 77 10.96 3.91 10.16
N LEU A 78 11.20 3.12 9.11
CA LEU A 78 12.47 2.45 8.89
C LEU A 78 13.47 3.54 8.46
N VAL A 79 14.21 4.08 9.42
CA VAL A 79 15.47 4.76 9.11
C VAL A 79 16.43 3.67 8.62
N ILE A 80 16.60 3.57 7.31
CA ILE A 80 17.69 2.78 6.73
C ILE A 80 18.98 3.57 7.01
N GLU A 81 19.59 3.37 8.17
CA GLU A 81 20.97 3.78 8.39
C GLU A 81 21.85 2.94 7.47
N HIS A 82 22.30 3.52 6.36
CA HIS A 82 23.43 2.97 5.61
C HIS A 82 24.67 3.02 6.52
N ARG A 83 24.92 1.95 7.29
CA ARG A 83 26.25 1.72 7.88
C ARG A 83 27.19 1.26 6.77
N GLY A 84 27.74 2.22 6.03
CA GLY A 84 28.91 2.01 5.20
C GLY A 84 30.09 1.61 6.08
N ARG A 85 30.76 0.52 5.73
CA ARG A 85 32.14 0.25 6.10
C ARG A 85 33.05 0.75 4.99
#